data_AF-A0A6N6L8D6-F1
#
_entry.id   AF-A0A6N6L8D6-F1
#
_cell.length_a   1.000
_cell.length_b   1.000
_cell.length_c   1.000
_cell.angle_alpha   90.00
_cell.angle_beta   90.00
_cell.angle_gamma   90.00
#
_symmetry.space_group_name_H-M   'P 1'
#
loop_
_entity.id
_entity.type
_entity.pdbx_description
1 polymer ?
#
loop_
_entity_poly.entity_id
_entity_poly.type
_entity_poly.pdbx_seq_one_letter_code
_entity_poly.pdbx_strand_id
1 'polypeptide(L)'
;VDDDVSTVESFSSFDFYSVVIHELGHVLGIGTSAPWTNQRAGLSFTGAAAMASYGGPVPLDDAGHLLKSIDSTFMGALQEPALTPSITAGQRKYFTDLDWALLSDVGWQVAAVPEPETWAMLLAGLGLIGWRLRRANLA
;
A
#
# COMPACT_ATOMS: atom_id res chain seq x y z
N VAL A 1 -25.09 7.26 10.64
CA VAL A 1 -23.97 8.22 10.68
C VAL A 1 -22.83 7.47 11.33
N ASP A 2 -21.63 7.59 10.80
CA ASP A 2 -20.44 6.96 11.39
C ASP A 2 -20.03 7.82 12.59
N ASP A 3 -20.09 7.24 13.78
CA ASP A 3 -19.80 7.94 15.04
C ASP A 3 -18.33 7.72 15.47
N ASP A 4 -17.56 6.87 14.78
CA ASP A 4 -16.14 6.59 15.06
C ASP A 4 -15.33 6.39 13.78
N VAL A 5 -14.66 7.45 13.32
CA VAL A 5 -13.81 7.43 12.13
C VAL A 5 -12.54 6.59 12.26
N SER A 6 -12.28 6.00 13.44
CA SER A 6 -11.15 5.10 13.65
C SER A 6 -11.48 3.63 13.38
N THR A 7 -12.76 3.28 13.24
CA THR A 7 -13.21 1.93 12.94
C THR A 7 -13.71 1.80 11.51
N VAL A 8 -13.68 0.57 10.99
CA VAL A 8 -14.43 0.22 9.79
C VAL A 8 -15.73 -0.42 10.24
N GLU A 9 -16.82 0.35 10.18
CA GLU A 9 -18.15 -0.18 10.46
C GLU A 9 -18.55 -1.28 9.47
N SER A 10 -19.38 -2.22 9.91
CA SER A 10 -19.89 -3.25 9.00
C SER A 10 -20.86 -2.63 7.99
N PHE A 11 -20.73 -3.02 6.72
CA PHE A 11 -21.62 -2.61 5.64
C PHE A 11 -21.86 -3.78 4.69
N SER A 12 -22.93 -3.72 3.90
CA SER A 12 -23.31 -4.77 2.94
C SER A 12 -23.28 -4.32 1.48
N SER A 13 -23.15 -3.02 1.24
CA SER A 13 -23.09 -2.42 -0.11
C SER A 13 -21.65 -2.29 -0.59
N PHE A 14 -21.44 -1.76 -1.79
CA PHE A 14 -20.10 -1.40 -2.25
C PHE A 14 -19.52 -0.25 -1.43
N ASP A 15 -18.24 -0.36 -1.09
CA ASP A 15 -17.55 0.63 -0.28
C ASP A 15 -17.05 1.80 -1.14
N PHE A 16 -17.52 3.01 -0.84
CA PHE A 16 -17.12 4.21 -1.57
C PHE A 16 -15.62 4.50 -1.41
N TYR A 17 -15.05 4.27 -0.23
CA TYR A 17 -13.62 4.46 0.00
C TYR A 17 -12.78 3.59 -0.95
N SER A 18 -13.13 2.31 -1.08
CA SER A 18 -12.47 1.36 -1.98
C SER A 18 -12.51 1.83 -3.45
N VAL A 19 -13.65 2.37 -3.91
CA VAL A 19 -13.76 2.95 -5.25
C VAL A 19 -12.88 4.19 -5.39
N VAL A 20 -12.92 5.09 -4.41
CA VAL A 20 -12.14 6.34 -4.45
C VAL A 20 -10.64 6.06 -4.53
N ILE A 21 -10.11 5.11 -3.75
CA ILE A 21 -8.67 4.79 -3.82
C ILE A 21 -8.29 4.16 -5.16
N HIS A 22 -9.19 3.36 -5.76
CA HIS A 22 -9.00 2.80 -7.10
C HIS A 22 -8.88 3.91 -8.14
N GLU A 23 -9.86 4.81 -8.20
CA GLU A 23 -9.86 5.93 -9.13
C GLU A 23 -8.70 6.92 -8.86
N LEU A 24 -8.33 7.10 -7.59
CA LEU A 24 -7.16 7.89 -7.22
C LEU A 24 -5.88 7.26 -7.78
N GLY A 25 -5.76 5.94 -7.79
CA GLY A 25 -4.65 5.24 -8.46
C GLY A 25 -4.53 5.64 -9.93
N HIS A 26 -5.66 5.71 -10.65
CA HIS A 26 -5.69 6.19 -12.03
C HIS A 26 -5.30 7.65 -12.19
N VAL A 27 -5.80 8.53 -11.32
CA VAL A 27 -5.41 9.95 -11.29
C VAL A 27 -3.91 10.12 -11.03
N LEU A 28 -3.32 9.27 -10.18
CA LEU A 28 -1.89 9.24 -9.88
C LEU A 28 -1.06 8.58 -11.00
N GLY A 29 -1.67 8.09 -12.06
CA GLY A 29 -0.98 7.68 -13.28
C GLY A 29 -0.91 6.18 -13.51
N ILE A 30 -1.45 5.35 -12.62
CA ILE A 30 -1.58 3.90 -12.87
C ILE A 30 -2.62 3.69 -13.98
N GLY A 31 -2.24 2.97 -15.05
CA GLY A 31 -3.12 2.73 -16.19
C GLY A 31 -3.24 3.87 -17.20
N THR A 32 -2.86 5.10 -16.84
CA THR A 32 -3.14 6.31 -17.64
C THR A 32 -1.88 7.06 -18.08
N SER A 33 -0.75 6.88 -17.39
CA SER A 33 0.45 7.68 -17.61
C SER A 33 1.45 7.05 -18.61
N ALA A 34 2.31 7.87 -19.21
CA ALA A 34 3.39 7.37 -20.06
C ALA A 34 4.40 6.46 -19.32
N PRO A 35 4.83 6.77 -18.07
CA PRO A 35 5.62 5.83 -17.26
C PRO A 35 4.98 4.46 -17.08
N TRP A 36 3.64 4.40 -16.93
CA TRP A 36 2.92 3.13 -16.91
C TRP A 36 3.03 2.38 -18.24
N THR A 37 2.68 3.04 -19.35
CA THR A 37 2.72 2.42 -20.68
C THR A 37 4.11 1.94 -21.07
N ASN A 38 5.16 2.70 -20.74
CA ASN A 38 6.55 2.36 -21.05
C ASN A 38 7.05 1.12 -20.31
N GLN A 39 6.40 0.75 -19.21
CA GLN A 39 6.76 -0.40 -18.39
C GLN A 39 5.79 -1.56 -18.58
N ARG A 40 5.05 -1.58 -19.69
CA ARG A 40 4.22 -2.71 -20.07
C ARG A 40 4.87 -3.53 -21.18
N ALA A 41 4.72 -4.84 -21.07
CA ALA A 41 5.01 -5.82 -22.12
C ALA A 41 3.77 -6.70 -22.32
N GLY A 42 2.90 -6.33 -23.27
CA GLY A 42 1.61 -7.01 -23.47
C GLY A 42 0.65 -6.81 -22.28
N LEU A 43 0.20 -7.93 -21.70
CA LEU A 43 -0.61 -8.00 -20.47
C LEU A 43 0.24 -8.23 -19.22
N SER A 44 1.47 -7.72 -19.22
CA SER A 44 2.34 -7.72 -18.06
C SER A 44 2.90 -6.33 -17.80
N PHE A 45 2.92 -5.94 -16.54
CA PHE A 45 3.65 -4.78 -16.05
C PHE A 45 5.01 -5.22 -15.51
N THR A 46 6.07 -4.54 -15.96
CA THR A 46 7.47 -4.93 -15.73
C THR A 46 8.26 -3.82 -15.01
N GLY A 47 7.59 -3.00 -14.21
CA GLY A 47 8.26 -2.05 -13.33
C GLY A 47 9.04 -2.78 -12.23
N ALA A 48 10.22 -2.24 -11.89
CA ALA A 48 11.17 -2.94 -11.04
C ALA A 48 10.66 -3.15 -9.61
N ALA A 49 9.99 -2.14 -9.04
CA ALA A 49 9.45 -2.24 -7.68
C ALA A 49 8.28 -3.21 -7.64
N ALA A 50 7.36 -3.13 -8.60
CA ALA A 50 6.20 -3.98 -8.69
C ALA A 50 6.59 -5.45 -8.92
N MET A 51 7.59 -5.70 -9.76
CA MET A 51 8.14 -7.05 -9.95
C MET A 51 8.79 -7.61 -8.70
N ALA A 52 9.50 -6.78 -7.93
CA ALA A 52 10.09 -7.19 -6.67
C ALA A 52 9.03 -7.52 -5.60
N SER A 53 7.94 -6.74 -5.57
CA SER A 53 6.80 -6.97 -4.66
C SER A 53 6.02 -8.25 -5.02
N TYR A 54 5.70 -8.44 -6.31
CA TYR A 54 4.89 -9.57 -6.79
C TYR A 54 5.69 -10.88 -6.96
N GLY A 55 7.00 -10.79 -7.20
CA GLY A 55 7.88 -11.92 -7.48
C GLY A 55 8.12 -12.22 -8.97
N GLY A 56 7.73 -11.31 -9.87
CA GLY A 56 7.87 -11.46 -11.32
C GLY A 56 7.06 -10.41 -12.09
N PRO A 57 6.95 -10.52 -13.43
CA PRO A 57 6.07 -9.64 -14.21
C PRO A 57 4.64 -9.68 -13.67
N VAL A 58 4.08 -8.52 -13.37
CA VAL A 58 2.76 -8.41 -12.75
C VAL A 58 1.70 -8.59 -13.84
N PRO A 59 0.79 -9.55 -13.73
CA PRO A 59 -0.22 -9.77 -14.76
C PRO A 59 -1.28 -8.66 -14.74
N LEU A 60 -1.73 -8.26 -15.93
CA LEU A 60 -2.76 -7.25 -16.14
C LEU A 60 -4.02 -7.91 -16.73
N ASP A 61 -5.20 -7.43 -16.32
CA ASP A 61 -6.47 -7.83 -16.94
C ASP A 61 -6.64 -7.13 -18.30
N ASP A 62 -6.23 -5.85 -18.36
CA ASP A 62 -6.29 -5.02 -19.55
C ASP A 62 -5.15 -3.97 -19.58
N ALA A 63 -5.38 -2.85 -20.24
CA ALA A 63 -4.38 -1.79 -20.36
C ALA A 63 -4.15 -0.98 -19.07
N GLY A 64 -5.13 -0.95 -18.17
CA GLY A 64 -5.20 -0.07 -17.01
C GLY A 64 -5.33 -0.76 -15.66
N HIS A 65 -5.73 -2.04 -15.64
CA HIS A 65 -6.01 -2.77 -14.41
C HIS A 65 -5.10 -3.97 -14.21
N LEU A 66 -4.79 -4.25 -12.95
CA LEU A 66 -4.15 -5.50 -12.54
C LEU A 66 -5.09 -6.68 -12.78
N LEU A 67 -4.53 -7.87 -13.02
CA LEU A 67 -5.32 -9.09 -13.13
C LEU A 67 -6.07 -9.33 -11.81
N LYS A 68 -7.34 -9.70 -11.91
CA LYS A 68 -8.13 -10.18 -10.76
C LYS A 68 -7.55 -11.45 -10.15
N SER A 69 -7.88 -11.66 -8.88
CA SER A 69 -7.50 -12.80 -8.06
C SER A 69 -5.99 -13.01 -7.92
N ILE A 70 -5.22 -11.93 -8.03
CA ILE A 70 -3.82 -11.90 -7.59
C ILE A 70 -3.74 -11.38 -6.16
N ASP A 71 -2.71 -11.86 -5.48
CA ASP A 71 -2.52 -11.58 -4.07
C ASP A 71 -1.44 -10.53 -3.84
N SER A 72 -1.68 -9.67 -2.84
CA SER A 72 -0.69 -8.80 -2.23
C SER A 72 -1.03 -8.66 -0.73
N THR A 73 -0.37 -7.76 -0.03
CA THR A 73 -0.55 -7.56 1.40
C THR A 73 -0.87 -6.11 1.74
N PHE A 74 -1.77 -5.93 2.71
CA PHE A 74 -1.98 -4.68 3.41
C PHE A 74 -1.75 -4.93 4.90
N MET A 75 -0.77 -4.23 5.50
CA MET A 75 -0.36 -4.45 6.89
C MET A 75 -0.06 -5.93 7.21
N GLY A 76 0.53 -6.66 6.25
CA GLY A 76 0.85 -8.08 6.37
C GLY A 76 -0.33 -9.05 6.22
N ALA A 77 -1.56 -8.56 6.07
CA ALA A 77 -2.73 -9.37 5.76
C ALA A 77 -2.95 -9.48 4.26
N LEU A 78 -3.34 -10.67 3.77
CA LEU A 78 -3.62 -10.92 2.37
C LEU A 78 -4.82 -10.08 1.90
N GLN A 79 -4.64 -9.35 0.81
CA GLN A 79 -5.70 -8.60 0.15
C GLN A 79 -5.45 -8.57 -1.36
N GLU A 80 -6.51 -8.69 -2.15
CA GLU A 80 -6.42 -8.35 -3.57
C GLU A 80 -6.07 -6.86 -3.72
N PRO A 81 -5.14 -6.49 -4.62
CA PRO A 81 -4.81 -5.09 -4.89
C PRO A 81 -6.03 -4.22 -5.19
N ALA A 82 -5.96 -2.94 -4.86
CA ALA A 82 -7.03 -2.00 -5.12
C ALA A 82 -7.21 -1.72 -6.62
N LEU A 83 -6.14 -1.85 -7.41
CA LEU A 83 -6.13 -1.58 -8.85
C LEU A 83 -6.60 -2.77 -9.73
N THR A 84 -7.21 -3.81 -9.14
CA THR A 84 -7.99 -4.80 -9.91
C THR A 84 -9.34 -4.20 -10.33
N PRO A 85 -9.97 -4.68 -11.41
CA PRO A 85 -11.19 -4.05 -11.97
C PRO A 85 -12.47 -4.37 -11.18
N SER A 86 -12.37 -5.03 -10.03
CA SER A 86 -13.53 -5.50 -9.27
C SER A 86 -13.45 -5.21 -7.78
N ILE A 87 -14.62 -4.94 -7.21
CA ILE A 87 -14.83 -4.79 -5.76
C ILE A 87 -15.93 -5.76 -5.31
N THR A 88 -15.83 -6.19 -4.06
CA THR A 88 -16.82 -7.07 -3.43
C THR A 88 -17.69 -6.26 -2.49
N ALA A 89 -19.00 -6.46 -2.54
CA ALA A 89 -19.93 -5.79 -1.62
C ALA A 89 -19.64 -6.21 -0.17
N GLY A 90 -19.71 -5.25 0.76
CA GLY A 90 -19.41 -5.49 2.17
C GLY A 90 -17.93 -5.70 2.48
N GLN A 91 -17.01 -5.33 1.58
CA GLN A 91 -15.58 -5.42 1.79
C GLN A 91 -14.92 -4.06 1.55
N ARG A 92 -13.96 -3.70 2.42
CA ARG A 92 -13.08 -2.56 2.23
C ARG A 92 -11.73 -3.05 1.70
N LYS A 93 -11.23 -2.38 0.67
CA LYS A 93 -9.86 -2.51 0.17
C LYS A 93 -9.05 -1.29 0.57
N TYR A 94 -7.75 -1.50 0.74
CA TYR A 94 -6.73 -0.48 0.86
C TYR A 94 -5.69 -0.64 -0.25
N PHE A 95 -4.81 0.35 -0.43
CA PHE A 95 -3.60 0.13 -1.23
C PHE A 95 -2.71 -0.91 -0.55
N THR A 96 -2.46 -1.99 -1.28
CA THR A 96 -1.55 -3.06 -0.91
C THR A 96 -0.11 -2.68 -1.25
N ASP A 97 0.85 -3.50 -0.80
CA ASP A 97 2.26 -3.34 -1.11
C ASP A 97 2.51 -3.28 -2.64
N LEU A 98 1.73 -4.02 -3.42
CA LEU A 98 1.81 -3.98 -4.88
C LEU A 98 1.29 -2.65 -5.44
N ASP A 99 0.17 -2.11 -4.94
CA ASP A 99 -0.37 -0.81 -5.39
C ASP A 99 0.64 0.32 -5.11
N TRP A 100 1.29 0.29 -3.95
CA TRP A 100 2.37 1.22 -3.60
C TRP A 100 3.61 1.07 -4.49
N ALA A 101 3.99 -0.17 -4.82
CA ALA A 101 5.10 -0.44 -5.72
C ALA A 101 4.82 0.07 -7.15
N LEU A 102 3.58 -0.05 -7.64
CA LEU A 102 3.17 0.54 -8.91
C LEU A 102 3.33 2.07 -8.92
N LEU A 103 2.91 2.75 -7.84
CA LEU A 103 3.08 4.20 -7.70
C LEU A 103 4.56 4.60 -7.77
N SER A 104 5.44 3.83 -7.13
CA SER A 104 6.89 4.03 -7.23
C SER A 104 7.37 3.91 -8.67
N ASP A 105 6.96 2.86 -9.39
CA ASP A 105 7.40 2.64 -10.77
C ASP A 105 6.87 3.71 -11.74
N VAL A 106 5.69 4.30 -11.49
CA VAL A 106 5.17 5.41 -12.32
C VAL A 106 5.71 6.79 -11.94
N GLY A 107 6.67 6.85 -11.01
CA GLY A 107 7.47 8.05 -10.73
C GLY A 107 7.13 8.78 -9.43
N TRP A 108 6.27 8.24 -8.57
CA TRP A 108 6.04 8.81 -7.24
C TRP A 108 7.11 8.37 -6.25
N GLN A 109 7.46 9.27 -5.33
CA GLN A 109 8.26 8.89 -4.19
C GLN A 109 7.36 8.29 -3.11
N VAL A 110 7.40 6.96 -2.96
CA VAL A 110 6.67 6.25 -1.90
C VAL A 110 7.62 5.99 -0.74
N ALA A 111 7.25 6.49 0.45
CA ALA A 111 8.04 6.32 1.67
C ALA A 111 7.16 5.74 2.77
N ALA A 112 7.71 4.77 3.50
CA ALA A 112 7.06 4.27 4.71
C ALA A 112 6.99 5.38 5.76
N VAL A 113 5.80 5.61 6.32
CA VAL A 113 5.63 6.48 7.49
C VAL A 113 5.92 5.63 8.73
N PRO A 114 6.92 5.98 9.56
CA PRO A 114 7.22 5.20 10.75
C PRO A 114 6.03 5.19 11.71
N GLU A 115 5.64 4.01 12.18
CA GLU A 115 4.55 3.91 13.15
C GLU A 115 4.90 4.59 14.48
N PRO A 116 3.91 5.13 15.23
CA PRO A 116 4.16 5.75 16.53
C PRO A 116 4.95 4.87 17.50
N GLU A 117 4.77 3.56 17.44
CA GLU A 117 5.52 2.60 18.26
C GLU A 117 7.02 2.59 17.95
N THR A 118 7.42 2.83 16.70
CA THR A 118 8.84 2.92 16.33
C THR A 118 9.50 4.10 17.06
N TRP A 119 8.80 5.23 17.15
CA TRP A 119 9.25 6.38 17.94
C TRP A 119 9.23 6.10 19.43
N ALA A 120 8.19 5.44 19.94
CA ALA A 120 8.12 5.07 21.35
C ALA A 120 9.28 4.15 21.75
N MET A 121 9.60 3.14 20.94
CA MET A 121 10.71 2.21 21.16
C MET A 121 12.06 2.90 21.04
N LEU A 122 12.23 3.81 20.07
CA LEU A 122 13.43 4.63 19.97
C LEU A 122 13.63 5.48 21.22
N LEU A 123 12.60 6.21 21.65
CA LEU A 123 12.64 7.06 22.84
C LEU A 123 12.88 6.25 24.11
N ALA A 124 12.25 5.07 24.25
CA ALA A 124 12.47 4.16 25.35
C ALA A 124 13.94 3.67 25.38
N GLY A 125 14.48 3.26 24.22
CA GLY A 125 15.88 2.84 24.08
C GLY A 125 16.86 3.95 24.45
N LEU A 126 16.64 5.17 23.95
CA LEU A 126 17.44 6.35 24.30
C LEU A 126 17.35 6.69 25.79
N GLY A 127 16.17 6.58 26.38
CA GLY A 127 15.95 6.76 27.81
C GLY A 127 16.74 5.78 28.67
N LEU A 128 16.76 4.50 28.29
CA LEU A 128 17.54 3.45 28.97
C LEU A 128 19.05 3.71 28.89
N ILE A 129 19.56 4.13 27.72
CA ILE A 129 20.97 4.50 27.54
C ILE A 129 21.32 5.70 28.43
N GLY A 130 20.52 6.77 28.40
CA GLY A 130 20.73 7.95 29.24
C GLY A 130 20.74 7.62 30.73
N TRP A 131 19.83 6.76 31.17
CA TRP A 131 19.76 6.30 32.57
C TRP A 131 21.02 5.52 32.99
N ARG A 132 21.51 4.63 32.12
CA ARG A 132 22.73 3.85 32.38
C ARG A 132 23.96 4.73 32.48
N LEU A 133 24.12 5.72 31.59
CA LEU A 133 25.22 6.68 31.62
C LEU A 133 25.18 7.56 32.88
N ARG A 134 23.99 8.01 33.30
CA ARG A 134 23.83 8.76 34.55
C ARG A 134 24.25 7.94 35.76
N ARG A 135 23.91 6.65 35.82
CA ARG A 135 24.32 5.77 36.94
C ARG A 135 25.83 5.54 36.98
N ALA A 136 26.47 5.38 35.82
CA ALA A 136 27.91 5.17 35.74
C ALA A 136 28.73 6.39 36.18
N ASN A 137 28.22 7.61 35.99
CA ASN A 137 28.89 8.85 36.43
C ASN A 137 28.65 9.20 37.91
N LEU A 138 27.78 8.47 38.61
CA LEU A 138 27.44 8.69 40.03
C LEU A 138 28.10 7.65 40.96
N ALA A 139 28.89 6.73 40.41
CA ALA A 139 29.68 5.73 41.13
C ALA A 139 31.17 6.03 40.99
#